data_AF-A0A1W7R4Y6-F1
#
_entry.id   AF-A0A1W7R4Y6-F1
#
_cell.length_a   1.000
_cell.length_b   1.000
_cell.length_c   1.000
_cell.angle_alpha   90.00
_cell.angle_beta   90.00
_cell.angle_gamma   90.00
#
_symmetry.space_group_name_H-M   'P 1'
#
loop_
_entity.id
_entity.type
_entity.pdbx_description
1 polymer ?
#
loop_
_entity_poly.entity_id
_entity_poly.type
_entity_poly.pdbx_seq_one_letter_code
_entity_poly.pdbx_strand_id
1 'polypeptide(L)'
;RKTGSVNIAGFSFPIEDEQTVEKLEATVRSNWLVRQAYVNLLRSHMTRSSEAYRIYDIVSSKIFTYRALQNYYLTLDRQPYFKQDNRKAMVNYDIFQGCMLEAWSD
;
A
#
# COMPACT_ATOMS: atom_id res chain seq x y z
N ARG A 1 11.39 21.11 2.11
CA ARG A 1 11.16 20.70 0.71
C ARG A 1 9.75 20.13 0.64
N LYS A 2 8.80 20.78 -0.07
CA LYS A 2 7.47 20.21 -0.31
C LYS A 2 7.66 19.02 -1.25
N THR A 3 7.54 17.81 -0.73
CA THR A 3 7.41 16.60 -1.56
C THR A 3 6.11 16.75 -2.34
N GLY A 4 6.21 16.83 -3.67
CA GLY A 4 5.02 16.95 -4.54
C GLY A 4 4.10 15.76 -4.32
N SER A 5 2.82 16.02 -4.06
CA SER A 5 1.80 14.99 -4.02
C SER A 5 1.66 14.37 -5.41
N VAL A 6 1.80 13.05 -5.50
CA VAL A 6 1.51 12.32 -6.74
C VAL A 6 0.01 12.07 -6.78
N ASN A 7 -0.64 12.37 -7.90
CA ASN A 7 -2.06 12.05 -8.10
C ASN A 7 -2.21 10.96 -9.16
N ILE A 8 -2.90 9.88 -8.83
CA ILE A 8 -3.22 8.78 -9.74
C ILE A 8 -4.71 8.54 -9.68
N ALA A 9 -5.40 8.73 -10.82
CA ALA A 9 -6.83 8.45 -10.93
C ALA A 9 -7.69 9.08 -9.81
N GLY A 10 -7.30 10.29 -9.34
CA GLY A 10 -7.98 10.98 -8.25
C GLY A 10 -7.47 10.66 -6.84
N PHE A 11 -6.55 9.71 -6.68
CA PHE A 11 -5.89 9.41 -5.40
C PHE A 11 -4.62 10.24 -5.23
N SER A 12 -4.55 11.00 -4.14
CA SER A 12 -3.36 11.76 -3.76
C SER A 12 -2.50 10.96 -2.79
N PHE A 13 -1.21 10.85 -3.09
CA PHE A 13 -0.25 10.11 -2.28
C PHE A 13 0.68 11.06 -1.48
N PRO A 14 1.02 10.72 -0.22
CA PRO A 14 0.62 9.52 0.51
C PRO A 14 -0.86 9.55 0.93
N ILE A 15 -1.50 8.39 0.98
CA ILE A 15 -2.88 8.23 1.43
C ILE A 15 -2.95 8.46 2.95
N GLU A 16 -3.86 9.32 3.39
CA GLU A 16 -3.86 9.86 4.75
C GLU A 16 -4.85 9.17 5.71
N ASP A 17 -5.85 8.47 5.18
CA ASP A 17 -6.95 7.91 5.96
C ASP A 17 -7.39 6.54 5.44
N GLU A 18 -8.02 5.77 6.33
CA GLU A 18 -8.49 4.42 6.06
C GLU A 18 -9.55 4.35 4.96
N GLN A 19 -10.45 5.33 4.87
CA GLN A 19 -11.53 5.31 3.88
C GLN A 19 -10.95 5.41 2.47
N THR A 20 -9.91 6.21 2.29
CA THR A 20 -9.21 6.35 1.02
C THR A 20 -8.41 5.09 0.66
N VAL A 21 -7.86 4.36 1.65
CA VAL A 21 -7.23 3.03 1.43
C VAL A 21 -8.26 2.05 0.86
N GLU A 22 -9.44 1.95 1.46
CA GLU A 22 -10.50 1.05 1.00
C GLU A 22 -10.99 1.40 -0.41
N LYS A 23 -11.11 2.71 -0.72
CA LYS A 23 -11.46 3.17 -2.06
C LYS A 23 -10.38 2.79 -3.08
N LEU A 24 -9.10 2.96 -2.72
CA LEU A 24 -7.98 2.59 -3.59
C LEU A 24 -8.02 1.08 -3.87
N GLU A 25 -8.20 0.25 -2.84
CA GLU A 25 -8.30 -1.21 -2.98
C GLU A 25 -9.45 -1.60 -3.93
N ALA A 26 -10.66 -1.09 -3.68
CA ALA A 26 -11.82 -1.41 -4.51
C ALA A 26 -11.62 -0.96 -5.96
N THR A 27 -10.98 0.19 -6.18
CA THR A 27 -10.71 0.72 -7.51
C THR A 27 -9.63 -0.09 -8.23
N VAL A 28 -8.55 -0.47 -7.55
CA VAL A 28 -7.48 -1.31 -8.11
C VAL A 28 -7.99 -2.70 -8.51
N ARG A 29 -8.93 -3.26 -7.74
CA ARG A 29 -9.57 -4.56 -8.07
C ARG A 29 -10.51 -4.50 -9.27
N SER A 30 -11.18 -3.37 -9.47
CA SER A 30 -12.22 -3.23 -10.50
C SER A 30 -11.74 -2.52 -11.78
N ASN A 31 -10.60 -1.80 -11.71
CA ASN A 31 -10.09 -1.00 -12.81
C ASN A 31 -8.60 -1.27 -13.07
N TRP A 32 -8.34 -1.98 -14.18
CA TRP A 32 -7.00 -2.37 -14.59
C TRP A 32 -6.07 -1.18 -14.87
N LEU A 33 -6.60 -0.06 -15.37
CA LEU A 33 -5.80 1.15 -15.63
C LEU A 33 -5.28 1.75 -14.33
N VAL A 34 -6.13 1.78 -13.30
CA VAL A 34 -5.74 2.30 -11.97
C VAL A 34 -4.75 1.35 -11.31
N ARG A 35 -4.94 0.03 -11.45
CA ARG A 35 -3.95 -0.97 -11.00
C ARG A 35 -2.59 -0.71 -11.63
N GLN A 36 -2.52 -0.59 -12.96
CA GLN A 36 -1.26 -0.34 -13.67
C GLN A 36 -0.60 0.97 -13.24
N ALA A 37 -1.37 2.04 -13.10
CA ALA A 37 -0.82 3.31 -12.64
C ALA A 37 -0.29 3.22 -11.20
N TYR A 38 -0.99 2.52 -10.32
CA TYR A 38 -0.55 2.26 -8.94
C TYR A 38 0.72 1.39 -8.90
N VAL A 39 0.80 0.32 -9.68
CA VAL A 39 2.00 -0.53 -9.82
C VAL A 39 3.19 0.31 -10.30
N ASN A 40 2.99 1.19 -11.28
CA ASN A 40 4.06 2.07 -11.77
C ASN A 40 4.54 3.07 -10.70
N LEU A 41 3.63 3.57 -9.85
CA LEU A 41 4.03 4.36 -8.68
C LEU A 41 4.89 3.55 -7.72
N LEU A 42 4.47 2.32 -7.39
CA LEU A 42 5.23 1.44 -6.52
C LEU A 42 6.64 1.18 -7.09
N ARG A 43 6.75 0.90 -8.40
CA ARG A 43 8.03 0.75 -9.10
C ARG A 43 8.94 1.97 -8.98
N SER A 44 8.39 3.17 -9.09
CA SER A 44 9.18 4.40 -8.95
C SER A 44 9.84 4.56 -7.57
N HIS A 45 9.32 3.86 -6.56
CA HIS A 45 9.82 3.89 -5.19
C HIS A 45 10.59 2.62 -4.78
N MET A 46 10.35 1.49 -5.45
CA MET A 46 11.06 0.23 -5.23
C MET A 46 12.26 0.14 -6.17
N THR A 47 13.45 0.51 -5.70
CA THR A 47 14.67 0.30 -6.49
C THR A 47 15.06 -1.18 -6.51
N ARG A 48 15.70 -1.68 -7.58
CA ARG A 48 16.22 -3.06 -7.66
C ARG A 48 17.16 -3.46 -6.52
N SER A 49 17.75 -2.49 -5.80
CA SER A 49 18.61 -2.70 -4.64
C SER A 49 17.85 -2.69 -3.31
N SER A 50 16.54 -2.45 -3.32
CA SER A 50 15.72 -2.44 -2.13
C SER A 50 15.52 -3.87 -1.66
N GLU A 51 16.15 -4.23 -0.55
CA GLU A 51 15.95 -5.52 0.09
C GLU A 51 14.48 -5.68 0.50
N ALA A 52 13.93 -6.89 0.36
CA ALA A 52 12.51 -7.20 0.58
C ALA A 52 11.93 -6.63 1.89
N TYR A 53 12.76 -6.57 2.95
CA TYR A 53 12.35 -6.06 4.25
C TYR A 53 12.08 -4.55 4.28
N ARG A 54 12.58 -3.77 3.30
CA ARG A 54 12.36 -2.31 3.20
C ARG A 54 11.10 -1.94 2.42
N ILE A 55 10.43 -2.91 1.78
CA ILE A 55 9.18 -2.67 1.04
C ILE A 55 8.12 -2.08 1.96
N TYR A 56 8.02 -2.57 3.20
CA TYR A 56 7.11 -2.01 4.19
C TYR A 56 7.45 -0.59 4.59
N ASP A 57 8.74 -0.25 4.71
CA ASP A 57 9.18 1.11 5.02
C ASP A 57 8.87 2.08 3.86
N ILE A 58 9.02 1.62 2.62
CA ILE A 58 8.68 2.40 1.43
C ILE A 58 7.17 2.66 1.38
N VAL A 59 6.37 1.62 1.59
CA VAL A 59 4.90 1.70 1.53
C VAL A 59 4.35 2.55 2.68
N SER A 60 4.88 2.40 3.89
CA SER A 60 4.46 3.16 5.09
C SER A 60 5.02 4.58 5.19
N SER A 61 5.96 4.98 4.32
CA SER A 61 6.51 6.35 4.29
C SER A 61 6.21 7.15 3.03
N LYS A 62 5.93 6.48 1.90
CA LYS A 62 5.68 7.14 0.59
C LYS A 62 4.26 6.96 0.06
N ILE A 63 3.62 5.83 0.39
CA ILE A 63 2.34 5.46 -0.21
C ILE A 63 1.19 5.66 0.76
N PHE A 64 1.38 5.29 2.03
CA PHE A 64 0.38 5.44 3.08
C PHE A 64 1.02 6.11 4.28
N THR A 65 0.27 6.99 4.94
CA THR A 65 0.66 7.53 6.23
C THR A 65 0.41 6.52 7.36
N TYR A 66 1.04 6.72 8.52
CA TYR A 66 0.74 5.94 9.72
C TYR A 66 -0.77 5.93 10.07
N ARG A 67 -1.44 7.08 9.92
CA ARG A 67 -2.88 7.22 10.20
C ARG A 67 -3.74 6.37 9.26
N ALA A 68 -3.35 6.24 7.99
CA ALA A 68 -4.03 5.37 7.04
C ALA A 68 -3.89 3.89 7.42
N LEU A 69 -2.75 3.49 8.00
CA LEU A 69 -2.43 2.09 8.30
C LEU A 69 -2.72 1.67 9.76
N GLN A 70 -3.15 2.58 10.63
CA GLN A 70 -3.34 2.29 12.07
C GLN A 70 -4.33 1.13 12.33
N ASN A 71 -5.31 0.93 11.44
CA ASN A 71 -6.30 -0.14 11.53
C ASN A 71 -5.94 -1.38 10.70
N TYR A 72 -4.74 -1.43 10.13
CA TYR A 72 -4.25 -2.54 9.32
C TYR A 72 -3.08 -3.24 10.02
N TYR A 73 -2.98 -4.55 9.85
CA TYR A 73 -1.90 -5.33 10.43
C TYR A 73 -1.27 -6.26 9.40
N LEU A 74 0.02 -6.49 9.58
CA LEU A 74 0.78 -7.41 8.78
C LEU A 74 0.59 -8.83 9.30
N THR A 75 0.17 -9.75 8.45
CA THR A 75 0.02 -11.16 8.84
C THR A 75 0.98 -12.02 8.08
N LEU A 76 2.04 -12.44 8.76
CA LEU A 76 2.62 -13.75 8.50
C LEU A 76 2.33 -14.72 9.66
N ASP A 77 2.17 -14.22 10.89
CA ASP A 77 1.68 -15.01 12.03
C ASP A 77 0.71 -14.19 12.89
N ARG A 78 -0.33 -14.84 13.42
CA ARG A 78 -1.24 -14.26 14.39
C ARG A 78 -0.47 -14.03 15.69
N GLN A 79 -0.03 -12.81 15.98
CA GLN A 79 0.45 -12.49 17.33
C GLN A 79 -0.74 -12.51 18.29
N PRO A 80 -0.79 -13.44 19.27
CA PRO A 80 -1.95 -13.64 20.14
C PRO A 80 -2.20 -12.47 21.13
N TYR A 81 -1.25 -11.53 21.23
CA TYR A 81 -1.28 -10.43 22.21
C TYR A 81 -1.87 -9.12 21.69
N PHE A 82 -2.05 -8.97 20.37
CA PHE A 82 -2.73 -7.80 19.82
C PHE A 82 -4.19 -8.16 19.60
N LYS A 83 -5.11 -7.41 20.21
CA LYS A 83 -6.55 -7.47 19.91
C LYS A 83 -6.76 -7.15 18.43
N GLN A 84 -6.74 -8.18 17.58
CA GLN A 84 -6.89 -8.08 16.14
C GLN A 84 -8.36 -7.99 15.72
N ASP A 85 -9.31 -8.11 16.66
CA ASP A 85 -10.74 -8.24 16.38
C ASP A 85 -11.34 -7.11 15.52
N ASN A 86 -10.67 -5.94 15.45
CA ASN A 86 -11.09 -4.81 14.62
C ASN A 86 -10.05 -4.34 13.59
N ARG A 87 -8.91 -5.03 13.43
CA ARG A 87 -7.88 -4.65 12.43
C ARG A 87 -8.02 -5.49 11.17
N LYS A 88 -7.61 -4.94 10.03
CA LYS A 88 -7.72 -5.56 8.70
C LYS A 88 -6.38 -6.14 8.26
N ALA A 89 -6.39 -7.39 7.82
CA ALA A 89 -5.17 -8.09 7.43
C ALA A 89 -4.70 -7.60 6.06
N MET A 90 -3.49 -7.01 6.00
CA MET A 90 -2.95 -6.48 4.75
C MET A 90 -2.80 -7.55 3.65
N VAL A 91 -2.63 -8.82 4.02
CA VAL A 91 -2.53 -9.93 3.05
C VAL A 91 -3.79 -10.14 2.23
N ASN A 92 -4.94 -9.62 2.67
CA ASN A 92 -6.22 -9.72 1.96
C ASN A 92 -6.41 -8.59 0.94
N TYR A 93 -5.39 -7.76 0.69
CA TYR A 93 -5.49 -6.57 -0.16
C TYR A 93 -4.49 -6.65 -1.30
N ASP A 94 -4.97 -6.37 -2.51
CA ASP A 94 -4.13 -6.34 -3.71
C ASP A 94 -3.14 -5.18 -3.64
N ILE A 95 -3.53 -4.02 -3.10
CA ILE A 95 -2.63 -2.87 -2.93
C ILE A 95 -1.44 -3.18 -2.01
N PHE A 96 -1.59 -4.14 -1.10
CA PHE A 96 -0.54 -4.53 -0.15
C PHE A 96 0.21 -5.81 -0.54
N GLN A 97 -0.29 -6.60 -1.49
CA GLN A 97 0.40 -7.80 -1.97
C GLN A 97 0.48 -7.88 -3.48
N GLY A 98 -0.64 -8.11 -4.17
CA GLY A 98 -0.66 -8.36 -5.61
C GLY A 98 0.07 -7.26 -6.41
N CYS A 99 -0.27 -6.01 -6.18
CA CYS A 99 0.37 -4.86 -6.83
C CYS A 99 1.82 -4.68 -6.43
N MET A 100 2.19 -4.99 -5.18
CA MET A 100 3.59 -4.93 -4.74
C MET A 100 4.43 -6.00 -5.44
N LEU A 101 3.93 -7.23 -5.52
CA LEU A 101 4.59 -8.33 -6.22
C LEU A 101 4.74 -8.04 -7.72
N GLU A 102 3.71 -7.49 -8.36
CA GLU A 102 3.78 -7.04 -9.76
C GLU A 102 4.79 -5.90 -9.99
N ALA A 103 4.90 -4.99 -9.02
CA ALA A 103 5.90 -3.92 -9.07
C ALA A 103 7.32 -4.47 -8.93
N TRP A 104 7.50 -5.56 -8.17
CA TRP A 104 8.81 -6.13 -7.82
C TRP A 104 9.29 -7.22 -8.79
N SER A 105 8.39 -7.83 -9.57
CA SER A 105 8.70 -8.94 -10.48
C SER A 105 9.33 -8.52 -11.84
N ASP A 106 9.56 -7.23 -12.08
CA ASP A 106 10.22 -6.67 -13.29
C ASP A 106 11.67 -6.19 -12.99
#